data_AF-A0A9N7V004-F1
#
_entry.id   AF-A0A9N7V004-F1
#
_cell.length_a   1.000
_cell.length_b   1.000
_cell.length_c   1.000
_cell.angle_alpha   90.00
_cell.angle_beta   90.00
_cell.angle_gamma   90.00
#
_symmetry.space_group_name_H-M   'P 1'
#
loop_
_entity.id
_entity.type
_entity.pdbx_description
1 polymer ?
#
loop_
_entity_poly.entity_id
_entity_poly.type
_entity_poly.pdbx_seq_one_letter_code
_entity_poly.pdbx_strand_id
1 'polypeptide(L)'
;MDGGSGGLEVLSGAPHSVSCASSSGVEKDSFERLPPPEHALSPWTRMHQLFSQVLGQRDLSRAGDLFSLEDAEIEDCLSQALDQIKTISCSPDYLTNDNDQAVVEICITRITTAIRETSSIERHSVALVGLWESCLEHNLTPQGENTEDTPHAKIASDITSCILQNYSCPSVMVLAVPVAVRFLQRGNRELSRNMSSYLSLAAIAKADLLAEHTEAITLSVLGGRENK
;
A
#
# COMPACT_ATOMS: atom_id res chain seq x y z
N MET A 1 32.61 50.50 -41.77
CA MET A 1 31.34 49.96 -41.24
C MET A 1 31.38 50.16 -39.73
N ASP A 2 31.10 51.34 -39.16
CA ASP A 2 30.11 52.39 -39.50
C ASP A 2 28.69 51.81 -39.66
N GLY A 3 27.60 52.29 -39.04
CA GLY A 3 27.32 53.37 -38.05
C GLY A 3 25.78 53.64 -38.00
N GLY A 4 25.14 54.44 -37.12
CA GLY A 4 25.55 55.17 -35.90
C GLY A 4 25.07 54.46 -34.59
N SER A 5 24.73 55.07 -33.45
CA SER A 5 24.47 56.47 -32.99
C SER A 5 23.09 57.12 -33.26
N GLY A 6 22.48 57.65 -32.19
CA GLY A 6 21.25 58.46 -32.13
C GLY A 6 20.22 57.92 -31.14
N GLY A 7 19.70 58.65 -30.15
CA GLY A 7 19.98 60.03 -29.71
C GLY A 7 19.25 60.35 -28.39
N LEU A 8 19.75 61.35 -27.65
CA LEU A 8 19.17 61.88 -26.40
C LEU A 8 17.84 62.60 -26.66
N GLU A 9 16.93 62.63 -25.66
CA GLU A 9 16.47 63.93 -25.11
C GLU A 9 15.81 63.80 -23.72
N VAL A 10 15.84 64.89 -22.96
CA VAL A 10 15.51 64.97 -21.52
C VAL A 10 14.63 66.19 -21.25
N LEU A 11 13.47 65.99 -20.62
CA LEU A 11 12.64 67.05 -19.98
C LEU A 11 12.05 66.41 -18.72
N SER A 12 12.52 66.69 -17.49
CA SER A 12 12.47 67.96 -16.74
C SER A 12 11.05 68.45 -16.44
N GLY A 13 10.63 68.39 -15.17
CA GLY A 13 9.32 68.87 -14.71
C GLY A 13 8.89 68.33 -13.34
N ALA A 14 9.25 69.04 -12.27
CA ALA A 14 8.74 68.85 -10.91
C ALA A 14 8.36 70.25 -10.35
N PRO A 15 7.88 70.39 -9.10
CA PRO A 15 6.84 69.65 -8.37
C PRO A 15 5.71 70.60 -7.89
N HIS A 16 4.53 70.12 -7.47
CA HIS A 16 3.68 70.89 -6.56
C HIS A 16 2.80 70.02 -5.63
N SER A 17 2.53 70.54 -4.44
CA SER A 17 2.02 69.84 -3.26
C SER A 17 0.83 70.57 -2.61
N VAL A 18 -0.25 69.85 -2.31
CA VAL A 18 -1.37 70.15 -1.39
C VAL A 18 -2.34 68.95 -1.43
N SER A 19 -3.18 68.61 -0.45
CA SER A 19 -3.23 68.86 1.00
C SER A 19 -4.24 67.86 1.60
N CYS A 20 -4.17 67.57 2.91
CA CYS A 20 -5.12 66.67 3.57
C CYS A 20 -6.52 67.29 3.72
N ALA A 21 -7.57 66.47 3.57
CA ALA A 21 -8.87 66.67 4.21
C ALA A 21 -9.60 65.33 4.39
N SER A 22 -10.13 65.09 5.59
CA SER A 22 -10.86 63.88 5.97
C SER A 22 -12.36 64.00 5.69
N SER A 23 -13.03 62.89 5.34
CA SER A 23 -14.41 62.64 5.81
C SER A 23 -14.84 61.18 5.63
N SER A 24 -15.54 60.73 6.67
CA SER A 24 -16.22 59.44 6.88
C SER A 24 -16.91 58.82 5.66
N GLY A 25 -16.60 57.55 5.39
CA GLY A 25 -17.48 56.60 4.72
C GLY A 25 -17.57 55.33 5.57
N VAL A 26 -18.75 55.04 6.14
CA VAL A 26 -19.00 53.79 6.88
C VAL A 26 -19.60 52.80 5.89
N GLU A 27 -18.82 51.82 5.46
CA GLU A 27 -19.36 50.61 4.86
C GLU A 27 -18.77 49.36 5.51
N LYS A 28 -19.63 48.37 5.67
CA LYS A 28 -19.35 47.11 6.35
C LYS A 28 -18.67 46.18 5.36
N ASP A 29 -17.66 45.45 5.81
CA ASP A 29 -17.86 44.00 5.78
C ASP A 29 -17.00 43.27 6.81
N SER A 30 -17.67 42.44 7.61
CA SER A 30 -17.02 41.51 8.52
C SER A 30 -16.54 40.31 7.72
N PHE A 31 -15.42 40.44 7.01
CA PHE A 31 -14.74 39.28 6.44
C PHE A 31 -14.01 38.51 7.55
N GLU A 32 -14.80 37.89 8.43
CA GLU A 32 -14.35 36.72 9.17
C GLU A 32 -13.81 35.73 8.13
N ARG A 33 -12.51 35.47 8.19
CA ARG A 33 -11.92 34.35 7.47
C ARG A 33 -12.48 33.09 8.09
N LEU A 34 -13.60 32.62 7.55
CA LEU A 34 -14.12 31.29 7.80
C LEU A 34 -12.97 30.29 7.68
N PRO A 35 -12.74 29.42 8.68
CA PRO A 35 -11.82 28.31 8.49
C PRO A 35 -12.30 27.48 7.28
N PRO A 36 -11.39 26.85 6.53
CA PRO A 36 -11.80 25.92 5.49
C PRO A 36 -12.72 24.85 6.13
N PRO A 37 -13.77 24.38 5.43
CA PRO A 37 -14.73 23.47 6.02
C PRO A 37 -14.03 22.22 6.57
N GLU A 38 -14.36 21.84 7.80
CA GLU A 38 -13.90 20.60 8.47
C GLU A 38 -14.53 19.35 7.84
N HIS A 39 -14.30 19.19 6.54
CA HIS A 39 -14.31 17.91 5.86
C HIS A 39 -12.91 17.67 5.31
N ALA A 40 -11.95 17.57 6.24
CA ALA A 40 -10.83 16.67 6.02
C ALA A 40 -11.44 15.30 5.69
N LEU A 41 -11.41 14.94 4.40
CA LEU A 41 -11.95 13.69 3.91
C LEU A 41 -11.35 12.57 4.74
N SER A 42 -12.16 11.98 5.62
CA SER A 42 -11.67 10.88 6.46
C SER A 42 -11.22 9.74 5.54
N PRO A 43 -10.25 8.90 5.94
CA PRO A 43 -9.80 7.79 5.11
C PRO A 43 -10.96 6.98 4.52
N TRP A 44 -12.03 6.79 5.31
CA TRP A 44 -13.27 6.11 4.93
C TRP A 44 -13.98 6.67 3.70
N THR A 45 -13.77 7.93 3.33
CA THR A 45 -14.46 8.59 2.19
C THR A 45 -14.01 8.07 0.82
N ARG A 46 -13.00 7.19 0.75
CA ARG A 46 -12.50 6.59 -0.49
C ARG A 46 -12.60 5.05 -0.52
N MET A 47 -13.18 4.43 0.50
CA MET A 47 -13.38 2.98 0.55
C MET A 47 -14.77 2.63 0.04
N HIS A 48 -14.89 1.61 -0.82
CA HIS A 48 -16.20 1.13 -1.26
C HIS A 48 -17.05 0.77 -0.04
N GLN A 49 -18.33 1.19 -0.03
CA GLN A 49 -19.18 1.12 1.17
C GLN A 49 -19.23 -0.29 1.77
N LEU A 50 -19.30 -1.32 0.93
CA LEU A 50 -19.32 -2.71 1.36
C LEU A 50 -18.00 -3.15 2.02
N PHE A 51 -16.85 -2.75 1.47
CA PHE A 51 -15.54 -2.99 2.11
C PHE A 51 -15.45 -2.25 3.46
N SER A 52 -15.95 -1.02 3.55
CA SER A 52 -16.02 -0.28 4.82
C SER A 52 -16.93 -0.93 5.86
N GLN A 53 -17.88 -1.78 5.45
CA GLN A 53 -18.77 -2.51 6.35
C GLN A 53 -18.11 -3.84 6.77
N VAL A 54 -17.65 -4.64 5.81
CA VAL A 54 -17.02 -5.95 6.07
C VAL A 54 -15.72 -5.79 6.86
N LEU A 55 -14.79 -4.93 6.44
CA LEU A 55 -13.51 -4.72 7.15
C LEU A 55 -13.68 -3.75 8.34
N GLY A 56 -14.37 -2.63 8.14
CA GLY A 56 -14.51 -1.59 9.17
C GLY A 56 -15.38 -2.00 10.36
N GLN A 57 -16.41 -2.83 10.15
CA GLN A 57 -17.35 -3.28 11.20
C GLN A 57 -17.23 -4.78 11.51
N ARG A 58 -16.30 -5.49 10.86
CA ARG A 58 -16.12 -6.97 10.97
C ARG A 58 -17.36 -7.78 10.57
N ASP A 59 -18.17 -7.23 9.67
CA ASP A 59 -19.44 -7.82 9.26
C ASP A 59 -19.26 -8.98 8.28
N LEU A 60 -18.94 -10.15 8.83
CA LEU A 60 -18.79 -11.41 8.09
C LEU A 60 -20.06 -11.78 7.32
N SER A 61 -21.25 -11.41 7.82
CA SER A 61 -22.53 -11.75 7.18
C SER A 61 -22.69 -11.16 5.78
N ARG A 62 -21.89 -10.12 5.47
CA ARG A 62 -21.89 -9.39 4.20
C ARG A 62 -20.60 -9.52 3.41
N ALA A 63 -19.65 -10.35 3.89
CA ALA A 63 -18.41 -10.62 3.18
C ALA A 63 -18.66 -11.31 1.82
N GLY A 64 -19.70 -12.14 1.72
CA GLY A 64 -20.11 -12.78 0.46
C GLY A 64 -20.61 -11.80 -0.62
N ASP A 65 -21.23 -10.68 -0.22
CA ASP A 65 -21.73 -9.66 -1.14
C ASP A 65 -20.60 -9.03 -1.98
N LEU A 66 -19.34 -9.07 -1.48
CA LEU A 66 -18.16 -8.48 -2.15
C LEU A 66 -17.92 -9.07 -3.54
N PHE A 67 -18.31 -10.32 -3.77
CA PHE A 67 -18.18 -11.01 -5.07
C PHE A 67 -19.25 -10.59 -6.09
N SER A 68 -20.22 -9.77 -5.70
CA SER A 68 -21.21 -9.18 -6.63
C SER A 68 -20.78 -7.80 -7.18
N LEU A 69 -19.68 -7.23 -6.68
CA LEU A 69 -19.12 -5.96 -7.15
C LEU A 69 -18.21 -6.17 -8.36
N GLU A 70 -18.24 -5.27 -9.33
CA GLU A 70 -17.31 -5.31 -10.46
C GLU A 70 -15.88 -4.97 -10.01
N ASP A 71 -14.86 -5.61 -10.59
CA ASP A 71 -13.46 -5.40 -10.18
C ASP A 71 -13.00 -3.95 -10.34
N ALA A 72 -13.50 -3.25 -11.37
CA ALA A 72 -13.21 -1.85 -11.64
C ALA A 72 -13.87 -0.88 -10.64
N GLU A 73 -15.01 -1.24 -10.05
CA GLU A 73 -15.69 -0.41 -9.03
C GLU A 73 -14.91 -0.36 -7.72
N ILE A 74 -14.10 -1.38 -7.43
CA ILE A 74 -13.35 -1.51 -6.19
C ILE A 74 -11.85 -1.23 -6.31
N GLU A 75 -11.28 -1.18 -7.53
CA GLU A 75 -9.83 -0.94 -7.77
C GLU A 75 -9.27 0.21 -6.92
N ASP A 76 -9.95 1.36 -6.94
CA ASP A 76 -9.48 2.57 -6.23
C ASP A 76 -9.37 2.44 -4.70
N CYS A 77 -10.03 1.44 -4.09
CA CYS A 77 -10.00 1.22 -2.65
C CYS A 77 -9.14 0.02 -2.19
N LEU A 78 -8.57 -0.77 -3.10
CA LEU A 78 -7.89 -2.02 -2.74
C LEU A 78 -6.68 -1.80 -1.81
N SER A 79 -5.88 -0.75 -2.02
CA SER A 79 -4.76 -0.42 -1.12
C SER A 79 -5.23 -0.14 0.30
N GLN A 80 -6.31 0.63 0.45
CA GLN A 80 -6.89 0.94 1.76
C GLN A 80 -7.50 -0.30 2.43
N ALA A 81 -8.10 -1.21 1.64
CA ALA A 81 -8.60 -2.47 2.16
C ALA A 81 -7.46 -3.35 2.69
N LEU A 82 -6.31 -3.39 2.01
CA LEU A 82 -5.10 -4.09 2.47
C LEU A 82 -4.54 -3.48 3.78
N ASP A 83 -4.51 -2.16 3.91
CA ASP A 83 -4.11 -1.47 5.16
C ASP A 83 -5.05 -1.79 6.33
N GLN A 84 -6.36 -1.93 6.08
CA GLN A 84 -7.30 -2.38 7.09
C GLN A 84 -7.09 -3.85 7.46
N ILE A 85 -6.90 -4.75 6.49
CA ILE A 85 -6.56 -6.16 6.74
C ILE A 85 -5.28 -6.28 7.58
N LYS A 86 -4.27 -5.44 7.34
CA LYS A 86 -3.07 -5.36 8.18
C LYS A 86 -3.42 -4.97 9.61
N THR A 87 -4.25 -3.95 9.78
CA THR A 87 -4.72 -3.50 11.10
C THR A 87 -5.49 -4.61 11.85
N ILE A 88 -6.30 -5.39 11.15
CA ILE A 88 -7.05 -6.54 11.71
C ILE A 88 -6.10 -7.67 12.11
N SER A 89 -5.27 -8.12 11.18
CA SER A 89 -4.39 -9.28 11.38
C SER A 89 -3.28 -9.04 12.41
N CYS A 90 -2.90 -7.78 12.66
CA CYS A 90 -2.00 -7.41 13.76
C CYS A 90 -2.70 -7.24 15.13
N SER A 91 -4.02 -7.43 15.24
CA SER A 91 -4.73 -7.34 16.52
C SER A 91 -4.32 -8.46 17.50
N PRO A 92 -4.17 -8.19 18.81
CA PRO A 92 -3.72 -9.21 19.78
C PRO A 92 -4.64 -10.44 19.89
N ASP A 93 -5.94 -10.30 19.59
CA ASP A 93 -6.95 -11.36 19.63
C ASP A 93 -7.09 -12.14 18.33
N TYR A 94 -6.45 -11.69 17.23
CA TYR A 94 -6.68 -12.21 15.87
C TYR A 94 -6.51 -13.73 15.76
N LEU A 95 -5.50 -14.31 16.44
CA LEU A 95 -5.26 -15.76 16.45
C LEU A 95 -6.39 -16.60 17.07
N THR A 96 -7.31 -15.96 17.81
CA THR A 96 -8.45 -16.60 18.49
C THR A 96 -9.81 -16.05 18.04
N ASN A 97 -9.83 -15.15 17.06
CA ASN A 97 -11.02 -14.48 16.57
C ASN A 97 -11.37 -14.99 15.16
N ASP A 98 -12.10 -16.12 15.11
CA ASP A 98 -12.48 -16.80 13.87
C ASP A 98 -13.28 -15.89 12.91
N ASN A 99 -14.05 -14.94 13.45
CA ASN A 99 -14.80 -13.97 12.65
C ASN A 99 -13.87 -13.04 11.87
N ASP A 100 -12.88 -12.44 12.56
CA ASP A 100 -11.91 -11.55 11.94
C ASP A 100 -11.00 -12.31 10.96
N GLN A 101 -10.65 -13.58 11.24
CA GLN A 101 -9.91 -14.44 10.31
C GLN A 101 -10.71 -14.69 9.01
N ALA A 102 -11.99 -15.09 9.12
CA ALA A 102 -12.84 -15.33 7.96
C ALA A 102 -13.10 -14.05 7.15
N VAL A 103 -13.29 -12.90 7.81
CA VAL A 103 -13.39 -11.59 7.17
C VAL A 103 -12.12 -11.27 6.37
N VAL A 104 -10.94 -11.51 6.94
CA VAL A 104 -9.65 -11.28 6.28
C VAL A 104 -9.46 -12.20 5.08
N GLU A 105 -9.69 -13.51 5.23
CA GLU A 105 -9.53 -14.51 4.15
C GLU A 105 -10.42 -14.18 2.93
N ILE A 106 -11.69 -13.86 3.17
CA ILE A 106 -12.63 -13.47 2.10
C ILE A 106 -12.19 -12.17 1.42
N CYS A 107 -11.76 -11.16 2.20
CA CYS A 107 -11.32 -9.88 1.64
C CYS A 107 -10.03 -10.02 0.83
N ILE A 108 -9.04 -10.80 1.29
CA ILE A 108 -7.81 -11.08 0.52
C ILE A 108 -8.16 -11.78 -0.80
N THR A 109 -9.04 -12.79 -0.76
CA THR A 109 -9.50 -13.51 -1.96
C THR A 109 -10.15 -12.56 -2.98
N ARG A 110 -11.01 -11.64 -2.50
CA ARG A 110 -11.65 -10.64 -3.38
C ARG A 110 -10.65 -9.62 -3.94
N ILE A 111 -9.76 -9.08 -3.10
CA ILE A 111 -8.79 -8.05 -3.48
C ILE A 111 -7.78 -8.61 -4.49
N THR A 112 -7.19 -9.78 -4.22
CA THR A 112 -6.21 -10.42 -5.13
C THR A 112 -6.84 -10.81 -6.46
N THR A 113 -8.13 -11.15 -6.47
CA THR A 113 -8.92 -11.31 -7.71
C THR A 113 -9.07 -9.99 -8.45
N ALA A 114 -9.53 -8.92 -7.79
CA ALA A 114 -9.70 -7.62 -8.44
C ALA A 114 -8.39 -7.08 -9.03
N ILE A 115 -7.27 -7.19 -8.30
CA ILE A 115 -5.93 -6.84 -8.78
C ILE A 115 -5.57 -7.58 -10.07
N ARG A 116 -5.90 -8.87 -10.16
CA ARG A 116 -5.62 -9.70 -11.33
C ARG A 116 -6.48 -9.32 -12.52
N GLU A 117 -7.79 -9.23 -12.35
CA GLU A 117 -8.72 -8.94 -13.46
C GLU A 117 -8.56 -7.51 -14.00
N THR A 118 -8.21 -6.53 -13.14
CA THR A 118 -7.87 -5.15 -13.56
C THR A 118 -6.41 -4.98 -14.00
N SER A 119 -5.55 -5.98 -13.80
CA SER A 119 -4.09 -5.89 -14.03
C SER A 119 -3.40 -4.74 -13.27
N SER A 120 -3.92 -4.37 -12.10
CA SER A 120 -3.56 -3.14 -11.35
C SER A 120 -2.46 -3.31 -10.29
N ILE A 121 -1.72 -4.43 -10.31
CA ILE A 121 -0.74 -4.82 -9.26
C ILE A 121 0.23 -3.68 -8.86
N GLU A 122 0.71 -2.88 -9.80
CA GLU A 122 1.65 -1.79 -9.52
C GLU A 122 1.06 -0.74 -8.57
N ARG A 123 -0.22 -0.39 -8.76
CA ARG A 123 -0.99 0.58 -7.95
C ARG A 123 -1.13 0.16 -6.49
N HIS A 124 -1.17 -1.14 -6.24
CA HIS A 124 -1.45 -1.74 -4.93
C HIS A 124 -0.23 -2.41 -4.28
N SER A 125 0.86 -2.54 -5.02
CA SER A 125 2.09 -3.24 -4.64
C SER A 125 2.64 -2.86 -3.26
N VAL A 126 2.67 -1.57 -2.92
CA VAL A 126 3.16 -1.08 -1.62
C VAL A 126 2.31 -1.58 -0.46
N ALA A 127 0.98 -1.50 -0.55
CA ALA A 127 0.08 -1.97 0.50
C ALA A 127 0.07 -3.51 0.59
N LEU A 128 0.10 -4.18 -0.57
CA LEU A 128 0.13 -5.64 -0.65
C LEU A 128 1.40 -6.23 -0.03
N VAL A 129 2.57 -5.70 -0.39
CA VAL A 129 3.86 -6.08 0.21
C VAL A 129 3.95 -5.64 1.67
N GLY A 130 3.36 -4.50 2.04
CA GLY A 130 3.30 -4.02 3.42
C GLY A 130 2.45 -4.90 4.36
N LEU A 131 1.35 -5.49 3.86
CA LEU A 131 0.57 -6.51 4.56
C LEU A 131 1.36 -7.82 4.66
N TRP A 132 1.99 -8.25 3.56
CA TRP A 132 2.80 -9.46 3.51
C TRP A 132 3.96 -9.42 4.50
N GLU A 133 4.66 -8.29 4.57
CA GLU A 133 5.74 -8.05 5.52
C GLU A 133 5.29 -8.15 6.97
N SER A 134 4.12 -7.62 7.34
CA SER A 134 3.63 -7.72 8.73
C SER A 134 3.40 -9.15 9.20
N CYS A 135 3.12 -10.11 8.31
CA CYS A 135 3.04 -11.52 8.70
C CYS A 135 4.37 -12.05 9.29
N LEU A 136 5.52 -11.44 8.97
CA LEU A 136 6.82 -11.77 9.58
C LEU A 136 6.90 -11.37 11.06
N GLU A 137 6.04 -10.47 11.55
CA GLU A 137 6.01 -10.07 12.97
C GLU A 137 5.31 -11.13 13.85
N HIS A 138 4.57 -12.06 13.22
CA HIS A 138 3.78 -13.09 13.88
C HIS A 138 4.42 -14.48 13.76
N ASN A 139 3.86 -15.46 14.47
CA ASN A 139 4.34 -16.84 14.36
C ASN A 139 3.78 -17.51 13.10
N LEU A 140 4.67 -17.89 12.19
CA LEU A 140 4.34 -18.55 10.93
C LEU A 140 4.46 -20.09 10.99
N THR A 141 4.97 -20.67 12.07
CA THR A 141 5.05 -22.14 12.19
C THR A 141 3.68 -22.74 12.50
N PRO A 142 3.25 -23.82 11.80
CA PRO A 142 2.01 -24.54 12.13
C PRO A 142 1.91 -24.93 13.61
N GLN A 143 0.70 -24.92 14.16
CA GLN A 143 0.43 -25.13 15.60
C GLN A 143 -0.17 -26.53 15.83
N GLY A 144 0.63 -27.45 16.40
CA GLY A 144 0.19 -28.79 16.82
C GLY A 144 0.53 -29.92 15.85
N GLU A 145 0.02 -31.12 16.12
CA GLU A 145 0.21 -32.31 15.25
C GLU A 145 -0.64 -32.24 13.97
N ASN A 146 -1.72 -31.46 13.98
CA ASN A 146 -2.48 -31.13 12.79
C ASN A 146 -1.74 -30.06 11.99
N THR A 147 -1.49 -30.33 10.72
CA THR A 147 -0.71 -29.50 9.79
C THR A 147 -1.44 -28.24 9.29
N GLU A 148 -2.27 -27.62 10.12
CA GLU A 148 -2.97 -26.40 9.73
C GLU A 148 -2.06 -25.17 9.85
N ASP A 149 -1.94 -24.42 8.75
CA ASP A 149 -1.21 -23.17 8.72
C ASP A 149 -1.86 -22.13 9.63
N THR A 150 -1.03 -21.34 10.32
CA THR A 150 -1.51 -20.21 11.12
C THR A 150 -2.25 -19.20 10.22
N PRO A 151 -3.17 -18.39 10.78
CA PRO A 151 -3.87 -17.36 10.00
C PRO A 151 -2.90 -16.42 9.25
N HIS A 152 -1.76 -16.07 9.84
CA HIS A 152 -0.71 -15.28 9.19
C HIS A 152 0.04 -16.03 8.08
N ALA A 153 0.20 -17.35 8.20
CA ALA A 153 0.77 -18.17 7.12
C ALA A 153 -0.19 -18.29 5.94
N LYS A 154 -1.51 -18.41 6.18
CA LYS A 154 -2.56 -18.37 5.13
C LYS A 154 -2.51 -17.04 4.35
N ILE A 155 -2.56 -15.90 5.06
CA ILE A 155 -2.38 -14.55 4.48
C ILE A 155 -1.10 -14.47 3.64
N ALA A 156 0.02 -14.95 4.18
CA ALA A 156 1.30 -14.90 3.49
C ALA A 156 1.33 -15.75 2.21
N SER A 157 0.68 -16.91 2.20
CA SER A 157 0.56 -17.80 1.03
C SER A 157 -0.31 -17.19 -0.09
N ASP A 158 -1.43 -16.56 0.25
CA ASP A 158 -2.30 -15.90 -0.74
C ASP A 158 -1.60 -14.70 -1.40
N ILE A 159 -0.96 -13.86 -0.59
CA ILE A 159 -0.22 -12.70 -1.12
C ILE A 159 1.01 -13.15 -1.91
N THR A 160 1.73 -14.17 -1.45
CA THR A 160 2.80 -14.81 -2.24
C THR A 160 2.29 -15.23 -3.61
N SER A 161 1.12 -15.88 -3.67
CA SER A 161 0.54 -16.36 -4.93
C SER A 161 0.16 -15.22 -5.88
N CYS A 162 -0.36 -14.10 -5.34
CA CYS A 162 -0.64 -12.89 -6.09
C CYS A 162 0.64 -12.21 -6.63
N ILE A 163 1.67 -12.09 -5.81
CA ILE A 163 2.97 -11.51 -6.20
C ILE A 163 3.70 -12.41 -7.21
N LEU A 164 3.66 -13.73 -7.04
CA LEU A 164 4.27 -14.72 -7.93
C LEU A 164 3.70 -14.65 -9.34
N GLN A 165 2.39 -14.42 -9.49
CA GLN A 165 1.74 -14.22 -10.81
C GLN A 165 2.23 -12.96 -11.53
N ASN A 166 2.79 -12.00 -10.79
CA ASN A 166 3.27 -10.70 -11.28
C ASN A 166 4.81 -10.57 -11.26
N TYR A 167 5.54 -11.70 -11.24
CA TYR A 167 7.01 -11.73 -11.19
C TYR A 167 7.72 -11.04 -12.38
N SER A 168 7.01 -10.76 -13.48
CA SER A 168 7.53 -10.02 -14.63
C SER A 168 7.57 -8.51 -14.41
N CYS A 169 6.94 -7.99 -13.36
CA CYS A 169 6.77 -6.56 -13.10
C CYS A 169 7.91 -5.98 -12.25
N PRO A 170 8.81 -5.12 -12.79
CA PRO A 170 9.99 -4.64 -12.09
C PRO A 170 9.73 -3.89 -10.77
N SER A 171 8.69 -3.05 -10.74
CA SER A 171 8.33 -2.22 -9.60
C SER A 171 7.89 -3.07 -8.39
N VAL A 172 7.07 -4.09 -8.64
CA VAL A 172 6.62 -5.08 -7.65
C VAL A 172 7.82 -5.86 -7.10
N MET A 173 8.73 -6.32 -7.97
CA MET A 173 9.90 -7.11 -7.55
C MET A 173 10.84 -6.37 -6.60
N VAL A 174 11.09 -5.08 -6.85
CA VAL A 174 11.96 -4.25 -5.98
C VAL A 174 11.43 -4.19 -4.55
N LEU A 175 10.11 -4.19 -4.37
CA LEU A 175 9.47 -4.22 -3.06
C LEU A 175 9.44 -5.65 -2.47
N ALA A 176 9.12 -6.65 -3.29
CA ALA A 176 8.82 -8.00 -2.83
C ALA A 176 10.06 -8.86 -2.53
N VAL A 177 11.17 -8.73 -3.28
CA VAL A 177 12.37 -9.58 -3.09
C VAL A 177 12.97 -9.46 -1.67
N PRO A 178 13.16 -8.25 -1.09
CA PRO A 178 13.66 -8.13 0.30
C PRO A 178 12.72 -8.73 1.36
N VAL A 179 11.42 -8.82 1.08
CA VAL A 179 10.44 -9.49 1.97
C VAL A 179 10.52 -11.00 1.80
N ALA A 180 10.60 -11.49 0.55
CA ALA A 180 10.74 -12.92 0.24
C ALA A 180 11.97 -13.57 0.89
N VAL A 181 13.11 -12.87 0.89
CA VAL A 181 14.35 -13.33 1.54
C VAL A 181 14.18 -13.46 3.06
N ARG A 182 13.41 -12.57 3.70
CA ARG A 182 13.11 -12.67 5.14
C ARG A 182 12.12 -13.79 5.46
N PHE A 183 11.15 -14.07 4.60
CA PHE A 183 10.28 -15.25 4.73
C PHE A 183 11.08 -16.56 4.64
N LEU A 184 12.05 -16.64 3.72
CA LEU A 184 12.94 -17.80 3.57
C LEU A 184 13.71 -18.12 4.87
N GLN A 185 14.03 -17.09 5.66
CA GLN A 185 14.73 -17.21 6.95
C GLN A 185 13.82 -17.59 8.13
N ARG A 186 12.49 -17.51 8.01
CA ARG A 186 11.53 -17.68 9.13
C ARG A 186 11.06 -19.11 9.40
N GLY A 187 11.46 -20.09 8.61
CA GLY A 187 11.37 -21.51 8.99
C GLY A 187 10.02 -22.22 8.79
N ASN A 188 8.95 -21.57 8.30
CA ASN A 188 7.79 -22.31 7.77
C ASN A 188 8.23 -23.01 6.47
N ARG A 189 8.12 -24.34 6.41
CA ARG A 189 8.64 -25.16 5.30
C ARG A 189 7.91 -24.94 3.98
N GLU A 190 6.62 -24.65 4.02
CA GLU A 190 5.80 -24.39 2.83
C GLU A 190 6.07 -23.00 2.27
N LEU A 191 6.02 -21.97 3.13
CA LEU A 191 6.40 -20.61 2.76
C LEU A 191 7.84 -20.56 2.24
N SER A 192 8.80 -21.25 2.88
CA SER A 192 10.19 -21.30 2.40
C SER A 192 10.32 -21.96 1.02
N ARG A 193 9.50 -22.97 0.71
CA ARG A 193 9.45 -23.59 -0.62
C ARG A 193 8.88 -22.60 -1.65
N ASN A 194 7.79 -21.92 -1.32
CA ASN A 194 7.15 -20.91 -2.17
C ASN A 194 8.10 -19.71 -2.41
N MET A 195 8.86 -19.29 -1.38
CA MET A 195 9.89 -18.25 -1.49
C MET A 195 11.04 -18.68 -2.39
N SER A 196 11.51 -19.92 -2.25
CA SER A 196 12.54 -20.47 -3.12
C SER A 196 12.10 -20.48 -4.58
N SER A 197 10.84 -20.80 -4.86
CA SER A 197 10.24 -20.73 -6.20
C SER A 197 10.12 -19.29 -6.71
N TYR A 198 9.65 -18.36 -5.87
CA TYR A 198 9.58 -16.93 -6.22
C TYR A 198 10.95 -16.34 -6.53
N LEU A 199 11.95 -16.56 -5.67
CA LEU A 199 13.31 -16.08 -5.85
C LEU A 199 13.98 -16.71 -7.10
N SER A 200 13.68 -17.97 -7.41
CA SER A 200 14.16 -18.61 -8.65
C SER A 200 13.61 -17.93 -9.91
N LEU A 201 12.34 -17.52 -9.92
CA LEU A 201 11.75 -16.73 -11.01
C LEU A 201 12.29 -15.30 -11.02
N ALA A 202 12.47 -14.70 -9.84
CA ALA A 202 13.00 -13.35 -9.71
C ALA A 202 14.45 -13.24 -10.20
N ALA A 203 15.27 -14.29 -10.06
CA ALA A 203 16.61 -14.37 -10.62
C ALA A 203 16.63 -14.22 -12.16
N ILE A 204 15.57 -14.65 -12.86
CA ILE A 204 15.46 -14.56 -14.33
C ILE A 204 15.24 -13.10 -14.77
N ALA A 205 14.44 -12.34 -14.02
CA ALA A 205 14.04 -10.98 -14.39
C ALA A 205 14.86 -9.85 -13.72
N LYS A 206 15.45 -10.10 -12.54
CA LYS A 206 16.18 -9.12 -11.71
C LYS A 206 17.35 -9.76 -10.95
N ALA A 207 18.25 -10.43 -11.68
CA ALA A 207 19.47 -11.02 -11.11
C ALA A 207 20.27 -10.02 -10.23
N ASP A 208 20.41 -8.77 -10.67
CA ASP A 208 21.15 -7.72 -9.93
C ASP A 208 20.56 -7.42 -8.55
N LEU A 209 19.22 -7.42 -8.43
CA LEU A 209 18.52 -7.22 -7.15
C LEU A 209 18.74 -8.40 -6.20
N LEU A 210 18.83 -9.62 -6.72
CA LEU A 210 19.13 -10.80 -5.92
C LEU A 210 20.61 -10.86 -5.50
N ALA A 211 21.52 -10.23 -6.25
CA ALA A 211 22.94 -10.22 -5.93
C ALA A 211 23.21 -9.64 -4.54
N GLU A 212 22.49 -8.55 -4.17
CA GLU A 212 22.54 -7.90 -2.84
C GLU A 212 22.06 -8.81 -1.70
N HIS A 213 21.31 -9.88 -2.01
CA HIS A 213 20.76 -10.82 -1.03
C HIS A 213 21.41 -12.21 -1.07
N THR A 214 22.45 -12.41 -1.88
CA THR A 214 23.09 -13.72 -2.10
C THR A 214 23.51 -14.41 -0.80
N GLU A 215 24.10 -13.67 0.14
CA GLU A 215 24.52 -14.19 1.45
C GLU A 215 23.34 -14.69 2.28
N ALA A 216 22.30 -13.86 2.42
CA ALA A 216 21.08 -14.20 3.16
C ALA A 216 20.35 -15.43 2.59
N ILE A 217 20.29 -15.54 1.26
CA ILE A 217 19.74 -16.72 0.56
C ILE A 217 20.63 -17.95 0.82
N THR A 218 21.95 -17.81 0.70
CA THR A 218 22.91 -18.91 0.92
C THR A 218 22.82 -19.45 2.34
N LEU A 219 22.80 -18.57 3.35
CA LEU A 219 22.65 -18.95 4.76
C LEU A 219 21.32 -19.69 5.01
N SER A 220 20.23 -19.26 4.38
CA SER A 220 18.93 -19.94 4.51
C SER A 220 18.95 -21.36 3.94
N VAL A 221 19.60 -21.55 2.78
CA VAL A 221 19.76 -22.87 2.13
C VAL A 221 20.72 -23.79 2.91
N LEU A 222 21.71 -23.23 3.59
CA LEU A 222 22.63 -23.99 4.45
C LEU A 222 21.96 -24.40 5.77
N GLY A 223 21.35 -23.46 6.51
CA GLY A 223 20.63 -23.76 7.76
C GLY A 223 19.44 -24.70 7.57
N GLY A 224 18.78 -24.66 6.41
CA GLY A 224 17.75 -25.62 6.01
C GLY A 224 18.23 -27.09 5.89
N ARG A 225 19.56 -27.35 5.90
CA ARG A 225 20.13 -28.70 5.95
C ARG A 225 20.45 -29.20 7.36
N GLU A 226 20.58 -28.31 8.34
CA GLU A 226 20.99 -28.67 9.71
C GLU A 226 19.80 -29.05 10.61
N ASN A 227 18.59 -28.63 10.24
CA ASN A 227 17.33 -28.95 10.94
C ASN A 227 16.64 -30.23 10.40
N LYS A 228 17.40 -31.25 9.98
CA LYS A 228 16.87 -32.50 9.39
C LYS A 228 17.44 -33.76 10.04
#